data_AF-A0A4R4EDE4-F1
#
_entry.id   AF-A0A4R4EDE4-F1
#
_cell.length_a   1.000
_cell.length_b   1.000
_cell.length_c   1.000
_cell.angle_alpha   90.00
_cell.angle_beta   90.00
_cell.angle_gamma   90.00
#
_symmetry.space_group_name_H-M   'P 1'
#
loop_
_entity.id
_entity.type
_entity.pdbx_description
1 polymer ?
#
loop_
_entity_poly.entity_id
_entity_poly.type
_entity_poly.pdbx_seq_one_letter_code
_entity_poly.pdbx_strand_id
1 'polypeptide(L)'
;MKIVPVMICLILILSGCDKLYSPEQSQKIILENEGQSYKVMLVYDKNLNEVILQINNSNIPILNDVSEEQIFNPQPSDEYTFQLSTNGNKIMVGSTYAFTNKYGSTSWINCFEYKDDQIKKIWSSDDILHHKFAVNSFTEESQTLEISMGQDLRRIILSDEETELWLDYVKFHQDGAQSLPELFFVINPAFTFYDYNNDGIEELITKTIISFEGCPISRAYFSAYQFSTDDIKQIEGWFRGTYPSIEQLDSLS
;
A
#
# COMPACT_ATOMS: atom_id res chain seq x y z
N MET A 1 -23.65 10.81 -11.74
CA MET A 1 -22.73 10.22 -12.73
C MET A 1 -21.81 9.31 -11.94
N LYS A 2 -21.88 7.98 -12.11
CA LYS A 2 -21.02 7.04 -11.37
C LYS A 2 -19.62 7.12 -11.96
N ILE A 3 -18.65 7.59 -11.18
CA ILE A 3 -17.22 7.52 -11.53
C ILE A 3 -16.76 6.16 -11.01
N VAL A 4 -16.52 5.23 -11.94
CA VAL A 4 -15.89 3.95 -11.62
C VAL A 4 -14.39 4.20 -11.64
N PRO A 5 -13.63 3.93 -10.55
CA PRO A 5 -12.18 4.04 -10.62
C PRO A 5 -11.67 2.99 -11.60
N VAL A 6 -11.06 3.45 -12.69
CA VAL A 6 -10.48 2.54 -13.68
C VAL A 6 -9.11 2.12 -13.13
N MET A 7 -9.00 0.86 -12.69
CA MET A 7 -7.71 0.26 -12.34
C MET A 7 -6.95 -0.03 -13.64
N ILE A 8 -5.85 0.70 -13.86
CA ILE A 8 -5.07 0.64 -15.11
C ILE A 8 -3.64 0.23 -14.78
N CYS A 9 -3.19 -0.90 -15.35
CA CYS A 9 -1.82 -1.36 -15.31
C CYS A 9 -0.99 -0.54 -16.31
N LEU A 10 -0.13 0.36 -15.82
CA LEU A 10 0.54 1.35 -16.65
C LEU A 10 2.01 0.99 -16.88
N ILE A 11 2.44 0.99 -18.14
CA ILE A 11 3.84 0.81 -18.53
C ILE A 11 4.51 2.18 -18.68
N LEU A 12 5.69 2.31 -18.06
CA LEU A 12 6.52 3.52 -17.96
C LEU A 12 7.07 3.99 -19.31
N ILE A 13 7.15 5.31 -19.50
CA ILE A 13 7.81 5.91 -20.66
C ILE A 13 9.25 6.25 -20.31
N LEU A 14 10.23 5.75 -21.08
CA LEU A 14 11.64 6.13 -20.95
C LEU A 14 11.87 7.56 -21.47
N SER A 15 12.46 8.44 -20.66
CA SER A 15 13.01 9.71 -21.15
C SER A 15 14.53 9.60 -21.34
N GLY A 16 15.06 10.11 -22.47
CA GLY A 16 16.51 10.23 -22.70
C GLY A 16 17.22 9.09 -23.44
N CYS A 17 16.49 8.18 -24.10
CA CYS A 17 17.08 7.13 -24.95
C CYS A 17 16.74 7.33 -26.43
N ASP A 18 17.75 7.39 -27.30
CA ASP A 18 17.62 7.35 -28.78
C ASP A 18 17.14 5.99 -29.32
N LYS A 19 16.88 5.02 -28.43
CA LYS A 19 16.25 3.74 -28.74
C LYS A 19 14.83 3.75 -28.17
N LEU A 20 13.86 3.95 -29.07
CA LEU A 20 12.45 3.69 -28.83
C LEU A 20 12.28 2.18 -28.55
N TYR A 21 12.09 1.80 -27.29
CA TYR A 21 11.29 0.61 -27.02
C TYR A 21 9.85 0.92 -27.47
N SER A 22 9.27 -0.01 -28.21
CA SER A 22 8.01 0.15 -28.97
C SER A 22 6.99 1.11 -28.32
N PRO A 23 6.54 2.17 -29.00
CA PRO A 23 5.53 3.11 -28.51
C PRO A 23 4.13 2.52 -28.28
N GLU A 24 3.92 1.22 -28.52
CA GLU A 24 2.58 0.63 -28.58
C GLU A 24 1.94 0.29 -27.23
N GLN A 25 2.61 0.55 -26.09
CA GLN A 25 2.09 0.13 -24.78
C GLN A 25 2.13 1.21 -23.67
N SER A 26 2.27 2.49 -24.01
CA SER A 26 2.06 3.56 -23.01
C SER A 26 0.56 3.78 -22.76
N GLN A 27 0.05 3.30 -21.62
CA GLN A 27 -1.33 3.60 -21.22
C GLN A 27 -1.39 5.03 -20.66
N LYS A 28 -2.45 5.75 -21.04
CA LYS A 28 -2.63 7.18 -20.75
C LYS A 28 -3.80 7.32 -19.81
N ILE A 29 -3.63 8.01 -18.70
CA ILE A 29 -4.74 8.42 -17.83
C ILE A 29 -4.98 9.91 -18.01
N ILE A 30 -6.26 10.26 -18.17
CA ILE A 30 -6.71 11.64 -18.30
C ILE A 30 -7.22 12.09 -16.94
N LEU A 31 -6.59 13.13 -16.39
CA LEU A 31 -7.06 13.82 -15.19
C LEU A 31 -8.05 14.90 -15.60
N GLU A 32 -9.26 14.86 -15.05
CA GLU A 32 -10.24 15.94 -15.23
C GLU A 32 -10.18 16.88 -14.03
N ASN A 33 -9.73 18.11 -14.24
CA ASN A 33 -9.67 19.13 -13.20
C ASN A 33 -10.14 20.48 -13.76
N GLU A 34 -11.09 21.11 -13.07
CA GLU A 34 -11.69 22.41 -13.45
C GLU A 34 -12.22 22.47 -14.90
N GLY A 35 -12.73 21.36 -15.42
CA GLY A 35 -13.23 21.27 -16.80
C GLY A 35 -12.13 21.20 -17.87
N GLN A 36 -10.88 21.01 -17.47
CA GLN A 36 -9.75 20.74 -18.35
C GLN A 36 -9.27 19.30 -18.16
N SER A 37 -8.75 18.72 -19.25
CA SER A 37 -8.22 17.37 -19.29
C SER A 37 -6.69 17.41 -19.38
N TYR A 38 -6.01 16.86 -18.39
CA TYR A 38 -4.56 16.80 -18.33
C TYR A 38 -4.06 15.37 -18.53
N LYS A 39 -2.91 15.24 -19.18
CA LYS A 39 -2.27 13.93 -19.36
C LYS A 39 -1.41 13.64 -18.12
N VAL A 40 -1.69 12.51 -17.46
CA VAL A 40 -0.87 11.99 -16.37
C VAL A 40 0.04 10.90 -16.90
N MET A 41 1.33 10.96 -16.56
CA MET A 41 2.33 9.99 -17.01
C MET A 41 3.24 9.60 -15.86
N LEU A 42 3.66 8.34 -15.84
CA LEU A 42 4.84 7.92 -15.12
C LEU A 42 5.99 7.79 -16.13
N VAL A 43 7.13 8.37 -15.81
CA VAL A 43 8.30 8.45 -16.69
C VAL A 43 9.52 7.95 -15.92
N TYR A 44 10.37 7.13 -16.54
CA TYR A 44 11.68 6.82 -15.98
C TYR A 44 12.70 7.85 -16.49
N ASP A 45 13.34 8.58 -15.59
CA ASP A 45 14.48 9.45 -15.87
C ASP A 45 15.77 8.67 -15.64
N LYS A 46 16.41 8.26 -16.75
CA LYS A 46 17.66 7.50 -16.72
C LYS A 46 18.85 8.31 -16.19
N ASN A 47 18.83 9.63 -16.29
CA ASN A 47 19.93 10.46 -15.80
C ASN A 47 19.92 10.55 -14.28
N LEU A 48 18.71 10.52 -13.69
CA LEU A 48 18.51 10.58 -12.25
C LEU A 48 18.33 9.19 -11.61
N ASN A 49 18.04 8.16 -12.41
CA ASN A 49 17.64 6.83 -11.95
C ASN A 49 16.38 6.88 -11.06
N GLU A 50 15.37 7.63 -11.54
CA GLU A 50 14.13 7.88 -10.82
C GLU A 50 12.91 7.57 -11.69
N VAL A 51 11.82 7.16 -11.05
CA VAL A 51 10.49 7.15 -11.67
C VAL A 51 9.76 8.41 -11.22
N ILE A 52 9.35 9.24 -12.17
CA ILE A 52 8.68 10.52 -11.93
C ILE A 52 7.22 10.47 -12.37
N LEU A 53 6.35 11.13 -11.62
CA LEU A 53 4.99 11.46 -12.03
C LEU A 53 5.01 12.81 -12.72
N GLN A 54 4.54 12.87 -13.96
CA GLN A 54 4.52 14.07 -14.79
C GLN A 54 3.10 14.44 -15.20
N ILE A 55 2.75 15.71 -15.01
CA ILE A 55 1.51 16.34 -15.47
C ILE A 55 1.89 17.71 -16.03
N ASN A 56 1.68 17.93 -17.32
CA ASN A 56 2.15 19.12 -18.04
C ASN A 56 3.65 19.40 -17.78
N ASN A 57 3.94 20.56 -17.18
CA ASN A 57 5.29 21.02 -16.84
C ASN A 57 5.67 20.74 -15.38
N SER A 58 4.79 20.11 -14.60
CA SER A 58 5.09 19.70 -13.23
C SER A 58 5.54 18.25 -13.18
N ASN A 59 6.51 17.97 -12.32
CA ASN A 59 6.99 16.63 -12.03
C ASN A 59 7.21 16.45 -10.52
N ILE A 60 7.14 15.19 -10.06
CA ILE A 60 7.52 14.81 -8.70
C ILE A 60 8.07 13.37 -8.73
N PRO A 61 9.16 13.06 -8.00
CA PRO A 61 9.66 11.68 -7.91
C PRO A 61 8.70 10.78 -7.14
N ILE A 62 8.56 9.55 -7.63
CA ILE A 62 7.77 8.46 -7.04
C ILE A 62 8.70 7.41 -6.43
N LEU A 63 9.76 7.05 -7.15
CA LEU A 63 10.82 6.15 -6.70
C LEU A 63 12.17 6.75 -7.05
N ASN A 64 13.12 6.64 -6.13
CA ASN A 64 14.51 7.07 -6.30
C ASN A 64 15.45 5.88 -6.25
N ASP A 65 16.66 6.05 -6.80
CA ASP A 65 17.72 5.04 -6.77
C ASP A 65 17.32 3.68 -7.37
N VAL A 66 16.47 3.69 -8.40
CA VAL A 66 16.00 2.48 -9.09
C VAL A 66 16.73 2.29 -10.42
N SER A 67 17.15 1.07 -10.71
CA SER A 67 17.87 0.78 -11.97
C SER A 67 16.90 0.57 -13.14
N GLU A 68 17.36 0.85 -14.36
CA GLU A 68 16.61 0.59 -15.59
C GLU A 68 16.19 -0.88 -15.70
N GLU A 69 17.04 -1.80 -15.23
CA GLU A 69 16.74 -3.24 -15.20
C GLU A 69 15.60 -3.58 -14.23
N GLN A 70 15.47 -2.88 -13.10
CA GLN A 70 14.34 -3.07 -12.18
C GLN A 70 13.02 -2.51 -12.74
N ILE A 71 13.10 -1.62 -13.73
CA ILE A 71 11.92 -0.97 -14.31
C ILE A 71 11.46 -1.66 -15.60
N PHE A 72 12.38 -2.17 -16.40
CA PHE A 72 12.10 -2.78 -17.71
C PHE A 72 12.57 -4.24 -17.77
N ASN A 73 12.51 -4.96 -16.65
CA ASN A 73 12.93 -6.34 -16.59
C ASN A 73 12.00 -7.21 -17.44
N PRO A 74 12.49 -7.99 -18.42
CA PRO A 74 11.64 -8.96 -19.11
C PRO A 74 11.19 -10.12 -18.20
N GLN A 75 11.83 -10.29 -17.03
CA GLN A 75 11.44 -11.27 -16.01
C GLN A 75 10.60 -10.58 -14.92
N PRO A 76 9.29 -10.91 -14.78
CA PRO A 76 8.38 -10.20 -13.86
C PRO A 76 8.74 -10.28 -12.37
N SER A 77 9.65 -11.19 -12.01
CA SER A 77 9.97 -11.53 -10.63
C SER A 77 11.01 -10.63 -9.96
N ASP A 78 11.57 -9.68 -10.71
CA ASP A 78 12.54 -8.67 -10.26
C ASP A 78 12.24 -7.31 -10.91
N GLU A 79 10.95 -7.03 -11.15
CA GLU A 79 10.44 -5.84 -11.82
C GLU A 79 9.53 -5.03 -10.87
N TYR A 80 9.57 -3.71 -11.01
CA TYR A 80 8.53 -2.84 -10.48
C TYR A 80 7.31 -2.82 -11.40
N THR A 81 6.14 -3.05 -10.83
CA THR A 81 4.85 -2.80 -11.49
C THR A 81 4.18 -1.58 -10.88
N PHE A 82 3.44 -0.83 -11.71
CA PHE A 82 2.80 0.41 -11.31
C PHE A 82 1.32 0.39 -11.65
N GLN A 83 0.53 0.91 -10.72
CA GLN A 83 -0.89 1.18 -10.92
C GLN A 83 -1.14 2.67 -10.73
N LEU A 84 -1.89 3.26 -11.63
CA LEU A 84 -2.23 4.68 -11.61
C LEU A 84 -3.75 4.82 -11.60
N SER A 85 -4.27 5.66 -10.72
CA SER A 85 -5.70 5.98 -10.62
C SER A 85 -5.89 7.46 -10.34
N THR A 86 -7.02 8.02 -10.76
CA THR A 86 -7.35 9.45 -10.59
C THR A 86 -8.78 9.65 -10.13
N ASN A 87 -9.00 10.62 -9.25
CA ASN A 87 -10.33 11.07 -8.84
C ASN A 87 -10.35 12.60 -8.72
N GLY A 88 -11.00 13.27 -9.68
CA GLY A 88 -10.90 14.73 -9.82
C GLY A 88 -9.45 15.17 -10.02
N ASN A 89 -8.94 16.01 -9.13
CA ASN A 89 -7.55 16.50 -9.15
C ASN A 89 -6.56 15.65 -8.34
N LYS A 90 -7.02 14.52 -7.78
CA LYS A 90 -6.19 13.60 -7.00
C LYS A 90 -5.66 12.48 -7.87
N ILE A 91 -4.42 12.09 -7.63
CA ILE A 91 -3.71 11.01 -8.34
C ILE A 91 -3.17 10.02 -7.32
N MET A 92 -3.46 8.74 -7.51
CA MET A 92 -2.90 7.67 -6.71
C MET A 92 -1.94 6.84 -7.57
N VAL A 93 -0.76 6.59 -7.03
CA VAL A 93 0.28 5.75 -7.62
C VAL A 93 0.59 4.61 -6.67
N GLY A 94 0.21 3.39 -7.07
CA GLY A 94 0.66 2.17 -6.42
C GLY A 94 1.91 1.64 -7.12
N SER A 95 2.94 1.31 -6.36
CA SER A 95 4.19 0.71 -6.83
C SER A 95 4.37 -0.62 -6.13
N THR A 96 4.68 -1.67 -6.89
CA THR A 96 4.89 -3.01 -6.35
C THR A 96 6.20 -3.54 -6.90
N TYR A 97 7.14 -3.86 -6.02
CA TYR A 97 8.34 -4.59 -6.37
C TYR A 97 8.14 -6.06 -6.04
N ALA A 98 8.09 -6.91 -7.06
CA ALA A 98 8.13 -8.34 -6.87
C ALA A 98 9.60 -8.77 -6.72
N PHE A 99 9.93 -9.49 -5.64
CA PHE A 99 11.27 -10.06 -5.45
C PHE A 99 11.19 -11.53 -5.09
N THR A 100 12.08 -12.35 -5.65
CA THR A 100 12.08 -13.82 -5.45
C THR A 100 12.80 -14.31 -4.19
N ASN A 101 13.41 -13.43 -3.39
CA ASN A 101 14.19 -13.82 -2.20
C ASN A 101 13.49 -13.54 -0.86
N LYS A 102 14.06 -14.13 0.21
CA LYS A 102 13.62 -14.30 1.63
C LYS A 102 12.81 -13.18 2.31
N TYR A 103 12.82 -11.96 1.80
CA TYR A 103 12.16 -10.79 2.40
C TYR A 103 10.81 -10.45 1.78
N GLY A 104 10.41 -11.14 0.71
CA GLY A 104 9.12 -10.95 0.06
C GLY A 104 9.05 -9.68 -0.81
N SER A 105 8.04 -9.64 -1.67
CA SER A 105 7.69 -8.46 -2.46
C SER A 105 7.23 -7.30 -1.55
N THR A 106 7.37 -6.05 -2.01
CA THR A 106 6.96 -4.87 -1.24
C THR A 106 6.09 -3.96 -2.11
N SER A 107 5.09 -3.31 -1.51
CA SER A 107 4.31 -2.26 -2.18
C SER A 107 4.31 -0.95 -1.42
N TRP A 108 4.16 0.12 -2.20
CA TRP A 108 4.01 1.49 -1.75
C TRP A 108 2.84 2.12 -2.47
N ILE A 109 2.05 2.92 -1.76
CA ILE A 109 0.95 3.67 -2.34
C ILE A 109 1.15 5.13 -1.98
N ASN A 110 1.26 5.96 -3.00
CA ASN A 110 1.41 7.40 -2.85
C ASN A 110 0.19 8.10 -3.42
N CYS A 111 -0.31 9.12 -2.72
CA CYS A 111 -1.38 9.97 -3.20
C CYS A 111 -0.88 11.41 -3.39
N PHE A 112 -1.27 12.02 -4.50
CA PHE A 112 -0.87 13.34 -4.93
C PHE A 112 -2.09 14.20 -5.26
N GLU A 113 -1.92 15.51 -5.15
CA GLU A 113 -2.85 16.51 -5.64
C GLU A 113 -2.18 17.33 -6.75
N TYR A 114 -2.90 17.52 -7.86
CA TYR A 114 -2.52 18.48 -8.90
C TYR A 114 -3.38 19.74 -8.80
N LYS A 115 -2.76 20.87 -8.50
CA LYS A 115 -3.45 22.15 -8.37
C LYS A 115 -2.49 23.29 -8.69
N ASP A 116 -2.99 24.33 -9.36
CA ASP A 116 -2.20 25.53 -9.69
C ASP A 116 -0.87 25.20 -10.42
N ASP A 117 -0.93 24.24 -11.36
CA ASP A 117 0.21 23.69 -12.10
C ASP A 117 1.33 23.09 -11.24
N GLN A 118 1.00 22.61 -10.04
CA GLN A 118 1.91 21.93 -9.13
C GLN A 118 1.37 20.56 -8.74
N ILE A 119 2.28 19.59 -8.62
CA ILE A 119 2.00 18.28 -8.04
C ILE A 119 2.54 18.28 -6.61
N LYS A 120 1.70 17.91 -5.65
CA LYS A 120 2.08 17.77 -4.24
C LYS A 120 1.70 16.41 -3.71
N LYS A 121 2.62 15.73 -3.03
CA LYS A 121 2.32 14.52 -2.25
C LYS A 121 1.45 14.90 -1.04
N ILE A 122 0.31 14.24 -0.89
CA ILE A 122 -0.64 14.49 0.20
C ILE A 122 -0.74 13.31 1.18
N TRP A 123 -0.36 12.09 0.76
CA TRP A 123 -0.39 10.91 1.62
C TRP A 123 0.52 9.79 1.10
N SER A 124 0.99 8.93 2.02
CA SER A 124 1.80 7.73 1.73
C SER A 124 1.35 6.53 2.57
N SER A 125 1.33 5.33 2.01
CA SER A 125 1.20 4.10 2.80
C SER A 125 2.38 3.88 3.76
N ASP A 126 3.57 4.41 3.40
CA ASP A 126 4.73 4.42 4.29
C ASP A 126 4.47 5.16 5.60
N ASP A 127 3.60 6.16 5.61
CA ASP A 127 3.31 6.90 6.84
C ASP A 127 2.78 5.92 7.90
N ILE A 128 1.96 4.95 7.48
CA ILE A 128 1.36 3.92 8.35
C ILE A 128 2.38 2.85 8.74
N LEU A 129 3.29 2.48 7.85
CA LEU A 129 4.32 1.45 8.12
C LEU A 129 5.25 1.80 9.29
N HIS A 130 5.50 3.09 9.50
CA HIS A 130 6.37 3.55 10.58
C HIS A 130 5.63 3.70 11.91
N HIS A 131 4.31 3.47 11.96
CA HIS A 131 3.57 3.50 13.21
C HIS A 131 3.79 2.21 14.00
N LYS A 132 4.18 2.39 15.26
CA LYS A 132 4.25 1.33 16.26
C LYS A 132 2.92 1.27 17.00
N PHE A 133 2.35 0.07 17.10
CA PHE A 133 1.10 -0.14 17.81
C PHE A 133 1.35 -1.01 19.03
N ALA A 134 0.83 -0.59 20.19
CA ALA A 134 1.02 -1.30 21.43
C ALA A 134 -0.06 -2.37 21.62
N VAL A 135 0.34 -3.49 22.20
CA VAL A 135 -0.61 -4.43 22.80
C VAL A 135 -1.06 -3.86 24.13
N ASN A 136 -2.36 -3.61 24.25
CA ASN A 136 -2.97 -3.02 25.44
C ASN A 136 -3.20 -4.07 26.53
N SER A 137 -3.69 -5.26 26.14
CA SER A 137 -4.04 -6.32 27.07
C SER A 137 -4.01 -7.70 26.40
N PHE A 138 -3.89 -8.74 27.23
CA PHE A 138 -4.09 -10.13 26.85
C PHE A 138 -5.03 -10.79 27.85
N THR A 139 -6.05 -11.50 27.36
CA THR A 139 -6.96 -12.30 28.20
C THR A 139 -6.72 -13.77 27.90
N GLU A 140 -6.14 -14.50 28.86
CA GLU A 140 -5.76 -15.91 28.70
C GLU A 140 -6.97 -16.83 28.50
N GLU A 141 -8.06 -16.63 29.25
CA GLU A 141 -9.28 -17.43 29.16
C GLU A 141 -9.90 -17.43 27.76
N SER A 142 -9.81 -16.29 27.06
CA SER A 142 -10.33 -16.11 25.70
C SER A 142 -9.24 -16.07 24.63
N GLN A 143 -7.97 -16.29 25.01
CA GLN A 143 -6.80 -16.22 24.14
C GLN A 143 -6.77 -14.96 23.26
N THR A 144 -7.20 -13.82 23.81
CA THR A 144 -7.44 -12.60 23.02
C THR A 144 -6.42 -11.52 23.33
N LEU A 145 -5.74 -11.02 22.31
CA LEU A 145 -4.95 -9.79 22.35
C LEU A 145 -5.81 -8.60 21.98
N GLU A 146 -5.75 -7.54 22.78
CA GLU A 146 -6.32 -6.23 22.42
C GLU A 146 -5.21 -5.27 22.02
N ILE A 147 -5.37 -4.65 20.85
CA ILE A 147 -4.38 -3.81 20.21
C ILE A 147 -4.99 -2.44 19.96
N SER A 148 -4.28 -1.38 20.33
CA SER A 148 -4.65 -0.01 19.95
C SER A 148 -4.12 0.29 18.55
N MET A 149 -5.01 0.43 17.58
CA MET A 149 -4.74 0.83 16.19
C MET A 149 -5.10 2.31 16.01
N GLY A 150 -4.31 3.22 16.58
CA GLY A 150 -4.67 4.64 16.64
C GLY A 150 -5.82 4.89 17.61
N GLN A 151 -6.94 5.42 17.13
CA GLN A 151 -8.16 5.62 17.94
C GLN A 151 -9.00 4.33 18.09
N ASP A 152 -8.68 3.30 17.30
CA ASP A 152 -9.44 2.06 17.26
C ASP A 152 -8.87 1.00 18.18
N LEU A 153 -9.73 0.20 18.81
CA LEU A 153 -9.35 -1.04 19.46
C LEU A 153 -9.60 -2.21 18.50
N ARG A 154 -8.63 -3.09 18.34
CA ARG A 154 -8.74 -4.31 17.53
C ARG A 154 -8.35 -5.52 18.35
N ARG A 155 -8.93 -6.67 17.99
CA ARG A 155 -8.76 -7.93 18.71
C ARG A 155 -8.18 -9.00 17.81
N ILE A 156 -7.21 -9.75 18.33
CA ILE A 156 -6.69 -10.96 17.69
C ILE A 156 -6.95 -12.12 18.64
N ILE A 157 -7.60 -13.16 18.14
CA ILE A 157 -7.70 -14.44 18.85
C ILE A 157 -6.51 -15.28 18.43
N LEU A 158 -5.72 -15.71 19.41
CA LEU A 158 -4.60 -16.62 19.23
C LEU A 158 -5.10 -18.07 19.23
N SER A 159 -4.37 -18.95 18.56
CA SER A 159 -4.50 -20.39 18.79
C SER A 159 -3.78 -20.81 20.09
N ASP A 160 -3.98 -22.06 20.52
CA ASP A 160 -3.28 -22.60 21.70
C ASP A 160 -1.75 -22.49 21.55
N GLU A 161 -1.20 -22.87 20.38
CA GLU A 161 0.25 -22.80 20.11
C GLU A 161 0.76 -21.34 20.15
N GLU A 162 0.01 -20.42 19.57
CA GLU A 162 0.39 -18.99 19.58
C GLU A 162 0.22 -18.36 20.96
N THR A 163 -0.71 -18.86 21.75
CA THR A 163 -0.87 -18.45 23.15
C THR A 163 0.37 -18.84 23.96
N GLU A 164 0.88 -20.07 23.79
CA GLU A 164 2.12 -20.50 24.44
C GLU A 164 3.31 -19.61 24.02
N LEU A 165 3.47 -19.36 22.71
CA LEU A 165 4.51 -18.48 22.17
C LEU A 165 4.41 -17.04 22.70
N TRP A 166 3.20 -16.52 22.83
CA TRP A 166 2.94 -15.19 23.39
C TRP A 166 3.30 -15.11 24.86
N LEU A 167 2.88 -16.09 25.67
CA LEU A 167 3.15 -16.14 27.10
C LEU A 167 4.64 -16.27 27.39
N ASP A 168 5.36 -17.12 26.66
CA ASP A 168 6.81 -17.26 26.76
C ASP A 168 7.54 -15.96 26.44
N TYR A 169 7.10 -15.27 25.38
CA TYR A 169 7.64 -13.98 24.98
C TYR A 169 7.41 -12.89 26.04
N VAL A 170 6.18 -12.77 26.56
CA VAL A 170 5.86 -11.78 27.60
C VAL A 170 6.68 -12.03 28.86
N LYS A 171 6.84 -13.29 29.26
CA LYS A 171 7.67 -13.67 30.41
C LYS A 171 9.14 -13.25 30.22
N PHE A 172 9.71 -13.51 29.04
CA PHE A 172 11.08 -13.12 28.71
C PHE A 172 11.31 -11.61 28.84
N HIS A 173 10.33 -10.78 28.44
CA HIS A 173 10.43 -9.32 28.54
C HIS A 173 10.02 -8.73 29.91
N GLN A 174 9.25 -9.43 30.73
CA GLN A 174 9.00 -9.01 32.11
C GLN A 174 10.26 -9.15 32.99
N ASP A 175 11.12 -10.12 32.68
CA ASP A 175 12.36 -10.39 33.42
C ASP A 175 13.51 -9.42 33.07
N GLY A 176 13.41 -8.69 31.96
CA GLY A 176 14.36 -7.65 31.56
C GLY A 176 13.63 -6.35 31.24
N ALA A 177 13.81 -5.30 32.05
CA ALA A 177 13.08 -4.01 32.10
C ALA A 177 12.80 -3.26 30.77
N GLN A 178 12.16 -3.91 29.80
CA GLN A 178 11.79 -3.38 28.49
C GLN A 178 10.28 -3.11 28.43
N SER A 179 9.90 -2.19 27.54
CA SER A 179 8.51 -1.87 27.26
C SER A 179 7.76 -3.07 26.67
N LEU A 180 6.43 -3.06 26.81
CA LEU A 180 5.54 -4.05 26.20
C LEU A 180 5.78 -4.19 24.68
N PRO A 181 5.45 -5.36 24.09
CA PRO A 181 5.58 -5.62 22.66
C PRO A 181 4.96 -4.53 21.78
N GLU A 182 5.70 -4.18 20.74
CA GLU A 182 5.23 -3.34 19.64
C GLU A 182 4.93 -4.20 18.41
N LEU A 183 3.88 -3.80 17.71
CA LEU A 183 3.50 -4.34 16.42
C LEU A 183 4.16 -3.57 15.30
N PHE A 184 4.65 -4.31 14.32
CA PHE A 184 5.26 -3.80 13.11
C PHE A 184 4.45 -4.22 11.90
N PHE A 185 4.29 -3.29 10.97
CA PHE A 185 3.60 -3.50 9.72
C PHE A 185 4.62 -3.78 8.62
N VAL A 186 4.31 -4.75 7.77
CA VAL A 186 4.98 -4.99 6.50
C VAL A 186 3.91 -4.97 5.43
N ILE A 187 3.98 -4.02 4.49
CA ILE A 187 3.04 -3.99 3.37
C ILE A 187 3.41 -5.14 2.44
N ASN A 188 2.45 -6.05 2.26
CA ASN A 188 2.54 -7.05 1.21
C ASN A 188 2.17 -6.40 -0.13
N PRO A 189 2.59 -7.01 -1.27
CA PRO A 189 2.38 -6.47 -2.60
C PRO A 189 0.92 -6.55 -3.11
N ALA A 190 -0.03 -6.28 -2.23
CA ALA A 190 -1.40 -6.74 -2.34
C ALA A 190 -2.35 -5.58 -2.03
N PHE A 191 -2.79 -4.90 -3.08
CA PHE A 191 -3.87 -3.92 -3.00
C PHE A 191 -4.80 -4.03 -4.20
N THR A 192 -6.05 -3.62 -4.02
CA THR A 192 -7.08 -3.61 -5.07
C THR A 192 -8.04 -2.45 -4.83
N PHE A 193 -8.80 -2.07 -5.87
CA PHE A 193 -10.03 -1.32 -5.67
C PHE A 193 -11.19 -2.32 -5.55
N TYR A 194 -12.04 -2.15 -4.53
CA TYR A 194 -13.14 -3.06 -4.27
C TYR A 194 -14.22 -2.36 -3.42
N ASP A 195 -15.48 -2.50 -3.83
CA ASP A 195 -16.66 -2.08 -3.06
C ASP A 195 -16.92 -3.09 -1.95
N TYR A 196 -16.23 -2.93 -0.82
CA TYR A 196 -16.21 -3.96 0.23
C TYR A 196 -17.45 -3.96 1.13
N ASN A 197 -18.21 -2.86 1.10
CA ASN A 197 -19.42 -2.68 1.89
C ASN A 197 -20.71 -2.80 1.02
N ASN A 198 -20.57 -2.98 -0.30
CA ASN A 198 -21.65 -3.07 -1.29
C ASN A 198 -22.49 -1.79 -1.43
N ASP A 199 -21.91 -0.61 -1.22
CA ASP A 199 -22.59 0.69 -1.37
C ASP A 199 -22.51 1.26 -2.81
N GLY A 200 -21.76 0.59 -3.69
CA GLY A 200 -21.54 0.94 -5.08
C GLY A 200 -20.35 1.86 -5.33
N ILE A 201 -19.50 2.09 -4.33
CA ILE A 201 -18.26 2.86 -4.39
C ILE A 201 -17.09 1.88 -4.16
N GLU A 202 -16.04 1.96 -4.98
CA GLU A 202 -14.87 1.12 -4.78
C GLU A 202 -13.83 1.83 -3.89
N GLU A 203 -13.38 1.15 -2.84
CA GLU A 203 -12.30 1.59 -1.96
C GLU A 203 -10.98 0.94 -2.31
N LEU A 204 -9.88 1.65 -2.02
CA LEU A 204 -8.57 1.04 -2.02
C LEU A 204 -8.48 0.11 -0.81
N ILE A 205 -8.34 -1.19 -1.06
CA ILE A 205 -8.07 -2.19 -0.04
C ILE A 205 -6.59 -2.55 -0.09
N THR A 206 -5.89 -2.45 1.04
CA THR A 206 -4.50 -2.91 1.17
C THR A 206 -4.41 -4.09 2.13
N LYS A 207 -3.58 -5.07 1.81
CA LYS A 207 -3.22 -6.18 2.70
C LYS A 207 -1.81 -5.97 3.24
N THR A 208 -1.69 -6.01 4.56
CA THR A 208 -0.42 -5.90 5.28
C THR A 208 -0.23 -7.14 6.13
N ILE A 209 1.01 -7.55 6.34
CA ILE A 209 1.37 -8.51 7.37
C ILE A 209 1.76 -7.70 8.59
N ILE A 210 1.11 -7.99 9.71
CA ILE A 210 1.55 -7.53 11.00
C ILE A 210 2.37 -8.63 11.66
N SER A 211 3.44 -8.23 12.32
CA SER A 211 4.26 -9.11 13.16
C SER A 211 4.55 -8.42 14.48
N PHE A 212 4.69 -9.23 15.53
CA PHE A 212 5.13 -8.76 16.82
C PHE A 212 6.66 -8.85 16.87
N GLU A 213 7.33 -7.82 17.37
CA GLU A 213 8.80 -7.81 17.42
C GLU A 213 9.32 -9.00 18.24
N GLY A 214 10.13 -9.87 17.62
CA GLY A 214 10.73 -11.01 18.31
C GLY A 214 9.76 -12.12 18.73
N CYS A 215 8.45 -11.96 18.54
CA CYS A 215 7.46 -13.01 18.75
C CYS A 215 7.02 -13.56 17.38
N PRO A 216 7.12 -14.88 17.12
CA PRO A 216 6.87 -15.46 15.80
C PRO A 216 5.37 -15.57 15.45
N ILE A 217 4.57 -14.60 15.86
CA ILE A 217 3.16 -14.47 15.54
C ILE A 217 3.02 -13.42 14.43
N SER A 218 2.33 -13.78 13.35
CA SER A 218 2.00 -12.86 12.28
C SER A 218 0.55 -13.00 11.84
N ARG A 219 -0.06 -11.90 11.38
CA ARG A 219 -1.43 -11.87 10.86
C ARG A 219 -1.52 -11.00 9.63
N ALA A 220 -2.43 -11.35 8.73
CA ALA A 220 -2.85 -10.42 7.69
C ALA A 220 -3.84 -9.40 8.27
N TYR A 221 -3.52 -8.12 8.08
CA TYR A 221 -4.37 -6.99 8.40
C TYR A 221 -4.74 -6.25 7.11
N PHE A 222 -6.03 -6.05 6.92
CA PHE A 222 -6.58 -5.33 5.80
C PHE A 222 -6.94 -3.90 6.22
N SER A 223 -6.80 -2.96 5.30
CA SER A 223 -7.22 -1.57 5.51
C SER A 223 -7.97 -1.09 4.28
N ALA A 224 -9.09 -0.43 4.51
CA ALA A 224 -9.89 0.19 3.47
C ALA A 224 -9.68 1.71 3.51
N TYR A 225 -9.36 2.28 2.36
CA TYR A 225 -9.18 3.71 2.17
C TYR A 225 -10.20 4.23 1.16
N GLN A 226 -10.93 5.25 1.58
CA GLN A 226 -11.74 6.04 0.67
C GLN A 226 -10.81 6.97 -0.11
N PHE A 227 -10.80 6.83 -1.44
CA PHE A 227 -10.10 7.74 -2.34
C PHE A 227 -11.10 8.70 -2.99
N SER A 228 -11.14 9.94 -2.50
CA SER A 228 -12.10 10.96 -2.92
C SER A 228 -11.42 12.14 -3.62
N THR A 229 -12.21 13.08 -4.11
CA THR A 229 -11.71 14.36 -4.63
C THR A 229 -11.12 15.26 -3.56
N ASP A 230 -11.47 15.04 -2.28
CA ASP A 230 -11.00 15.88 -1.18
C ASP A 230 -9.67 15.36 -0.64
N ASP A 231 -9.62 14.06 -0.37
CA ASP A 231 -8.49 13.39 0.28
C ASP A 231 -8.53 11.85 0.13
N ILE A 232 -7.46 11.19 0.57
CA ILE A 232 -7.45 9.76 0.88
C ILE A 232 -7.51 9.56 2.40
N LYS A 233 -8.47 8.76 2.86
CA LYS A 233 -8.67 8.52 4.30
C LYS A 233 -8.89 7.05 4.57
N GLN A 234 -8.20 6.52 5.57
CA GLN A 234 -8.54 5.21 6.10
C GLN A 234 -9.92 5.30 6.75
N ILE A 235 -10.85 4.46 6.29
CA ILE A 235 -12.20 4.39 6.84
C ILE A 235 -12.41 3.14 7.69
N GLU A 236 -11.64 2.08 7.42
CA GLU A 236 -11.74 0.85 8.19
C GLU A 236 -10.44 0.05 8.14
N GLY A 237 -10.30 -0.90 9.06
CA GLY A 237 -9.23 -1.89 9.03
C GLY A 237 -9.51 -3.06 9.97
N TRP A 238 -9.12 -4.27 9.58
CA TRP A 238 -9.52 -5.51 10.24
C TRP A 238 -8.49 -6.63 10.05
N PHE A 239 -8.46 -7.58 10.98
CA PHE A 239 -7.67 -8.80 10.82
C PHE A 239 -8.41 -9.82 9.96
N ARG A 240 -7.66 -10.62 9.18
CA ARG A 240 -8.25 -11.74 8.44
C ARG A 240 -9.08 -12.63 9.37
N GLY A 241 -10.31 -12.94 8.97
CA GLY A 241 -11.23 -13.78 9.73
C GLY A 241 -12.09 -13.04 10.76
N THR A 242 -11.95 -11.73 10.94
CA THR A 242 -12.78 -10.95 11.89
C THR A 242 -14.01 -10.28 11.26
N TYR A 243 -13.94 -9.85 9.99
CA TYR A 243 -15.05 -9.29 9.18
C TYR A 243 -14.51 -8.88 7.79
N PRO A 244 -15.34 -8.63 6.75
CA PRO A 244 -16.09 -9.67 6.06
C PRO A 244 -15.19 -10.72 5.39
N SER A 245 -15.68 -11.96 5.29
CA SER A 245 -15.04 -13.04 4.53
C SER A 245 -15.19 -12.76 3.04
N ILE A 246 -14.22 -12.09 2.43
CA ILE A 246 -14.22 -11.83 0.99
C ILE A 246 -13.25 -12.82 0.34
N GLU A 247 -13.78 -13.84 -0.33
CA GLU A 247 -12.99 -14.84 -1.09
C GLU A 247 -12.07 -14.19 -2.13
N GLN A 248 -12.41 -13.00 -2.61
CA GLN A 248 -11.58 -12.21 -3.53
C GLN A 248 -10.39 -11.53 -2.84
N LEU A 249 -10.47 -11.15 -1.57
CA LEU A 249 -9.31 -10.64 -0.81
C LEU A 249 -8.32 -11.77 -0.49
N ASP A 250 -8.81 -13.01 -0.42
CA ASP A 250 -7.95 -14.19 -0.28
C ASP A 250 -7.12 -14.46 -1.54
N SER A 251 -7.53 -13.95 -2.71
CA SER A 251 -6.73 -13.99 -3.95
C SER A 251 -5.66 -12.91 -4.06
N LEU A 252 -5.61 -11.95 -3.12
CA LEU A 252 -4.48 -11.05 -2.96
C LEU A 252 -3.31 -11.84 -2.32
N SER A 253 -2.63 -12.66 -3.11
CA SER A 253 -1.46 -13.46 -2.70
C SER A 253 -0.17 -12.66 -2.80
#